data_AF-A0A918J677-F1
#
_entry.id   AF-A0A918J677-F1
#
_cell.length_a   1.000
_cell.length_b   1.000
_cell.length_c   1.000
_cell.angle_alpha   90.00
_cell.angle_beta   90.00
_cell.angle_gamma   90.00
#
_symmetry.space_group_name_H-M   'P 1'
#
loop_
_entity.id
_entity.type
_entity.pdbx_description
1 polymer ?
#
loop_
_entity_poly.entity_id
_entity_poly.type
_entity_poly.pdbx_seq_one_letter_code
_entity_poly.pdbx_strand_id
1 'polypeptide(L)'
;MTKGILTLTLLTGLFLGSCKEATKKGDVETETTEIVEKNIEDIVTTTATDNEGRMLQMTFNNSKGTATLDFNGETIELEAEKAASGIWYKNDQYELRGKGNDIELLKDGEVVFSHNDDLINTSLKNNKGETLDMTFNNTANTVKVYLNGGEQIELKGEKAASGIWYKNDQYELRGKGDDLELTKDGVTVFKN
;
A
#
# COMPACT_ATOMS: atom_id res chain seq x y z
N MET A 1 -33.50 34.79 33.95
CA MET A 1 -33.43 34.03 35.22
C MET A 1 -32.68 32.75 34.86
N THR A 2 -31.52 32.37 35.38
CA THR A 2 -30.77 32.76 36.58
C THR A 2 -29.29 32.49 36.28
N LYS A 3 -28.40 33.34 36.80
CA LYS A 3 -26.94 33.25 36.64
C LYS A 3 -26.35 32.21 37.59
N GLY A 4 -25.27 31.56 37.17
CA GLY A 4 -24.36 30.80 38.05
C GLY A 4 -22.91 31.09 37.67
N ILE A 5 -22.24 31.90 38.50
CA ILE A 5 -20.81 32.22 38.49
C ILE A 5 -20.17 31.37 39.60
N LEU A 6 -18.97 30.80 39.39
CA LEU A 6 -18.00 30.50 40.46
C LEU A 6 -16.63 30.08 39.83
N THR A 7 -15.67 30.98 39.61
CA THR A 7 -14.46 31.28 40.42
C THR A 7 -13.49 30.12 40.75
N LEU A 8 -12.40 30.06 39.98
CA LEU A 8 -10.96 30.16 40.34
C LEU A 8 -10.43 29.54 41.66
N THR A 9 -9.42 28.67 41.53
CA THR A 9 -8.29 28.61 42.49
C THR A 9 -7.02 28.03 41.85
N LEU A 10 -5.93 28.81 41.84
CA LEU A 10 -4.55 28.35 41.59
C LEU A 10 -3.95 27.80 42.89
N LEU A 11 -3.08 26.79 42.80
CA LEU A 11 -2.09 26.53 43.85
C LEU A 11 -0.76 26.03 43.25
N THR A 12 0.27 26.85 43.42
CA THR A 12 1.69 26.60 43.18
C THR A 12 2.34 25.79 44.30
N GLY A 13 3.30 24.92 43.96
CA GLY A 13 4.25 24.34 44.91
C GLY A 13 5.60 24.08 44.25
N LEU A 14 6.61 24.88 44.59
CA LEU A 14 8.02 24.62 44.30
C LEU A 14 8.58 23.58 45.28
N PHE A 15 9.43 22.68 44.78
CA PHE A 15 10.40 21.96 45.61
C PHE A 15 11.82 22.28 45.11
N LEU A 16 12.63 22.82 46.02
CA LEU A 16 14.07 23.06 45.87
C LEU A 16 14.86 22.00 46.67
N GLY A 17 15.91 21.47 46.03
CA GLY A 17 17.22 21.18 46.64
C GLY A 17 17.47 19.80 47.27
N SER A 18 18.53 19.10 46.83
CA SER A 18 19.77 18.93 47.63
C SER A 18 20.85 18.08 46.92
N CYS A 19 22.11 18.41 47.18
CA CYS A 19 23.36 18.07 46.50
C CYS A 19 24.00 16.70 46.85
N LYS A 20 24.93 16.22 46.00
CA LYS A 20 26.36 16.09 46.38
C LYS A 20 27.31 15.83 45.19
N GLU A 21 28.51 16.40 45.34
CA GLU A 21 29.63 16.60 44.40
C GLU A 21 30.29 15.33 43.81
N ALA A 22 30.85 15.46 42.61
CA ALA A 22 32.23 15.07 42.33
C ALA A 22 32.79 15.81 41.11
N THR A 23 33.90 16.52 41.35
CA THR A 23 34.74 17.29 40.43
C THR A 23 35.39 16.42 39.35
N LYS A 24 35.47 16.88 38.09
CA LYS A 24 36.73 16.94 37.30
C LYS A 24 36.56 17.65 35.96
N LYS A 25 37.61 18.40 35.66
CA LYS A 25 37.89 19.30 34.53
C LYS A 25 38.24 18.49 33.28
N GLY A 26 37.74 18.90 32.12
CA GLY A 26 38.18 18.42 30.81
C GLY A 26 37.40 19.14 29.71
N ASP A 27 38.11 19.88 28.86
CA ASP A 27 37.59 20.41 27.59
C ASP A 27 36.90 19.28 26.83
N VAL A 28 35.65 19.52 26.43
CA VAL A 28 34.96 18.70 25.45
C VAL A 28 34.50 19.64 24.37
N GLU A 29 35.18 19.49 23.23
CA GLU A 29 34.76 19.98 21.93
C GLU A 29 33.26 19.79 21.77
N THR A 30 32.62 20.83 21.24
CA THR A 30 31.23 20.79 20.85
C THR A 30 31.11 19.79 19.70
N GLU A 31 30.92 18.50 20.03
CA GLU A 31 30.40 17.52 19.10
C GLU A 31 28.97 17.95 18.78
N THR A 32 28.87 18.79 17.75
CA THR A 32 27.66 18.92 16.96
C THR A 32 27.34 17.51 16.48
N THR A 33 26.42 16.86 17.18
CA THR A 33 25.78 15.65 16.70
C THR A 33 24.99 16.09 15.48
N GLU A 34 25.64 16.05 14.32
CA GLU A 34 24.94 16.04 13.05
C GLU A 34 24.00 14.85 13.12
N ILE A 35 22.72 15.15 13.34
CA ILE A 35 21.65 14.24 13.07
C ILE A 35 21.77 14.02 11.56
N VAL A 36 22.50 12.98 11.16
CA VAL A 36 22.46 12.46 9.79
C VAL A 36 21.02 12.02 9.63
N GLU A 37 20.20 12.94 9.12
CA GLU A 37 18.87 12.67 8.65
C GLU A 37 19.07 11.65 7.54
N LYS A 38 18.89 10.38 7.92
CA LYS A 38 18.91 9.26 6.99
C LYS A 38 17.73 9.51 6.06
N ASN A 39 17.97 10.23 4.97
CA ASN A 39 17.10 10.29 3.81
C ASN A 39 17.02 8.86 3.28
N ILE A 40 16.12 8.08 3.87
CA ILE A 40 15.71 6.81 3.30
C ILE A 40 14.92 7.21 2.07
N GLU A 41 15.53 7.05 0.90
CA GLU A 41 14.82 7.28 -0.36
C GLU A 41 13.64 6.30 -0.40
N ASP A 42 12.42 6.86 -0.42
CA ASP A 42 11.19 6.09 -0.58
C ASP A 42 10.95 5.87 -2.07
N ILE A 43 11.56 4.81 -2.59
CA ILE A 43 11.53 4.43 -4.00
C ILE A 43 10.71 3.16 -4.18
N VAL A 44 9.72 3.23 -5.06
CA VAL A 44 8.84 2.10 -5.41
C VAL A 44 8.89 1.87 -6.92
N THR A 45 9.23 0.66 -7.33
CA THR A 45 9.19 0.25 -8.74
C THR A 45 8.04 -0.72 -8.96
N THR A 46 7.26 -0.49 -10.02
CA THR A 46 6.16 -1.35 -10.45
C THR A 46 6.10 -1.43 -11.97
N THR A 47 5.36 -2.40 -12.48
CA THR A 47 5.15 -2.62 -13.91
C THR A 47 3.67 -2.83 -14.16
N ALA A 48 3.17 -2.25 -15.24
CA ALA A 48 1.83 -2.52 -15.77
C ALA A 48 1.94 -3.10 -17.18
N THR A 49 0.93 -3.85 -17.59
CA THR A 49 0.82 -4.38 -18.95
C THR A 49 -0.57 -4.06 -19.48
N ASP A 50 -0.64 -3.44 -20.64
CA ASP A 50 -1.93 -3.12 -21.27
C ASP A 50 -2.51 -4.32 -22.03
N ASN A 51 -3.70 -4.11 -22.61
CA ASN A 51 -4.41 -5.13 -23.40
C ASN A 51 -3.69 -5.53 -24.70
N GLU A 52 -2.76 -4.72 -25.19
CA GLU A 52 -1.91 -5.01 -26.36
C GLU A 52 -0.63 -5.78 -25.95
N GLY A 53 -0.41 -6.00 -24.66
CA GLY A 53 0.77 -6.67 -24.13
C GLY A 53 2.00 -5.75 -24.03
N ARG A 54 1.84 -4.44 -24.23
CA ARG A 54 2.92 -3.47 -24.04
C ARG A 54 3.14 -3.29 -22.55
N MET A 55 4.39 -3.10 -22.15
CA MET A 55 4.78 -2.93 -20.75
C MET A 55 5.13 -1.49 -20.47
N LEU A 56 4.70 -1.01 -19.30
CA LEU A 56 5.10 0.26 -18.72
C LEU A 56 5.77 -0.02 -17.38
N GLN A 57 7.08 0.21 -17.29
CA GLN A 57 7.78 0.19 -16.01
C GLN A 57 7.77 1.60 -15.41
N MET A 58 7.50 1.69 -14.11
CA MET A 58 7.40 2.96 -13.39
C MET A 58 8.22 2.87 -12.11
N THR A 59 9.05 3.88 -11.87
CA THR A 59 9.78 4.06 -10.61
C THR A 59 9.38 5.38 -9.99
N PHE A 60 8.70 5.32 -8.86
CA PHE A 60 8.26 6.47 -8.09
C PHE A 60 9.30 6.78 -7.02
N ASN A 61 9.80 8.01 -6.99
CA ASN A 61 10.57 8.54 -5.87
C ASN A 61 9.64 9.44 -5.05
N ASN A 62 9.00 8.86 -4.04
CA ASN A 62 8.00 9.54 -3.21
C ASN A 62 8.61 10.68 -2.39
N SER A 63 9.90 10.57 -2.04
CA SER A 63 10.64 11.62 -1.33
C SER A 63 10.89 12.86 -2.20
N LYS A 64 11.09 12.67 -3.53
CA LYS A 64 11.35 13.75 -4.48
C LYS A 64 10.10 14.19 -5.25
N GLY A 65 9.01 13.42 -5.16
CA GLY A 65 7.80 13.67 -5.93
C GLY A 65 8.05 13.51 -7.44
N THR A 66 8.86 12.53 -7.84
CA THR A 66 9.14 12.26 -9.26
C THR A 66 8.77 10.84 -9.65
N ALA A 67 8.49 10.64 -10.93
CA ALA A 67 8.32 9.32 -11.53
C ALA A 67 9.20 9.19 -12.77
N THR A 68 9.92 8.08 -12.89
CA THR A 68 10.65 7.70 -14.10
C THR A 68 9.94 6.53 -14.74
N LEU A 69 9.57 6.67 -16.00
CA LEU A 69 8.90 5.65 -16.79
C LEU A 69 9.86 5.07 -17.83
N ASP A 70 9.78 3.77 -18.07
CA ASP A 70 10.29 3.13 -19.28
C ASP A 70 9.09 2.63 -20.08
N PHE A 71 8.88 3.21 -21.26
CA PHE A 71 7.81 2.85 -22.17
C PHE A 71 8.32 2.77 -23.61
N ASN A 72 8.20 1.58 -24.22
CA ASN A 72 8.69 1.32 -25.59
C ASN A 72 10.16 1.73 -25.81
N GLY A 73 11.01 1.61 -24.78
CA GLY A 73 12.42 1.99 -24.83
C GLY A 73 12.69 3.49 -24.70
N GLU A 74 11.67 4.30 -24.42
CA GLU A 74 11.79 5.71 -24.07
C GLU A 74 11.79 5.86 -22.55
N THR A 75 12.80 6.55 -22.01
CA THR A 75 12.83 6.95 -20.60
C THR A 75 12.17 8.31 -20.45
N ILE A 76 11.15 8.39 -19.61
CA ILE A 76 10.32 9.59 -19.41
C ILE A 76 10.41 10.00 -17.95
N GLU A 77 10.84 11.22 -17.68
CA GLU A 77 10.86 11.80 -16.32
C GLU A 77 9.67 12.73 -16.13
N LEU A 78 8.97 12.54 -15.01
CA LEU A 78 7.77 13.28 -14.66
C LEU A 78 7.87 13.84 -13.24
N GLU A 79 7.24 14.99 -13.02
CA GLU A 79 7.08 15.61 -11.70
C GLU A 79 5.65 15.42 -11.20
N ALA A 80 5.50 15.22 -9.90
CA ALA A 80 4.22 15.06 -9.25
C ALA A 80 3.39 16.35 -9.31
N GLU A 81 2.10 16.20 -9.56
CA GLU A 81 1.12 17.27 -9.54
C GLU A 81 0.10 17.05 -8.41
N LYS A 82 -0.63 18.11 -8.09
CA LYS A 82 -1.72 18.02 -7.12
C LYS A 82 -2.95 17.35 -7.74
N ALA A 83 -3.14 16.07 -7.47
CA ALA A 83 -4.36 15.33 -7.81
C ALA A 83 -5.49 15.54 -6.77
N ALA A 84 -6.74 15.47 -7.22
CA ALA A 84 -7.90 15.39 -6.32
C ALA A 84 -8.07 13.99 -5.71
N SER A 85 -7.63 12.96 -6.42
CA SER A 85 -7.58 11.56 -5.99
C SER A 85 -6.56 10.80 -6.84
N GLY A 86 -5.89 9.82 -6.24
CA GLY A 86 -4.91 9.01 -6.94
C GLY A 86 -3.58 9.73 -7.20
N ILE A 87 -2.87 9.27 -8.22
CA ILE A 87 -1.58 9.82 -8.65
C ILE A 87 -1.76 10.70 -9.87
N TRP A 88 -0.92 11.73 -9.97
CA TRP A 88 -0.79 12.55 -11.16
C TRP A 88 0.66 13.02 -11.27
N TYR A 89 1.30 12.67 -12.37
CA TYR A 89 2.65 13.11 -12.71
C TYR A 89 2.67 13.61 -14.15
N LYS A 90 3.44 14.64 -14.47
CA LYS A 90 3.55 15.15 -15.84
C LYS A 90 4.89 15.81 -16.13
N ASN A 91 5.14 16.00 -17.42
CA ASN A 91 6.08 16.98 -17.95
C ASN A 91 5.40 17.73 -19.11
N ASP A 92 6.16 18.36 -20.00
CA ASP A 92 5.60 19.12 -21.13
C ASP A 92 4.89 18.25 -22.18
N GLN A 93 5.24 16.97 -22.29
CA GLN A 93 4.74 16.06 -23.33
C GLN A 93 3.91 14.90 -22.78
N TYR A 94 4.17 14.46 -21.56
CA TYR A 94 3.58 13.27 -20.97
C TYR A 94 2.80 13.57 -19.70
N GLU A 95 1.77 12.77 -19.48
CA GLU A 95 0.95 12.83 -18.28
C GLU A 95 0.60 11.40 -17.85
N LEU A 96 1.05 11.01 -16.65
CA LEU A 96 0.66 9.77 -15.98
C LEU A 96 -0.42 10.07 -14.96
N ARG A 97 -1.57 9.41 -15.09
CA ARG A 97 -2.65 9.44 -14.10
C ARG A 97 -2.97 8.03 -13.64
N GLY A 98 -3.51 7.92 -12.43
CA GLY A 98 -3.97 6.62 -11.95
C GLY A 98 -4.61 6.65 -10.58
N LYS A 99 -5.30 5.57 -10.23
CA LYS A 99 -5.89 5.35 -8.91
C LYS A 99 -5.84 3.85 -8.58
N GLY A 100 -5.21 3.51 -7.46
CA GLY A 100 -4.98 2.11 -7.15
C GLY A 100 -4.03 1.50 -8.18
N ASN A 101 -4.48 0.44 -8.85
CA ASN A 101 -3.70 -0.21 -9.91
C ASN A 101 -4.03 0.32 -11.31
N ASP A 102 -5.14 1.03 -11.48
CA ASP A 102 -5.54 1.57 -12.78
C ASP A 102 -4.68 2.78 -13.13
N ILE A 103 -4.10 2.79 -14.33
CA ILE A 103 -3.23 3.86 -14.80
C ILE A 103 -3.44 4.16 -16.29
N GLU A 104 -3.21 5.42 -16.65
CA GLU A 104 -3.15 5.90 -18.03
C GLU A 104 -1.91 6.78 -18.23
N LEU A 105 -1.19 6.55 -19.31
CA LEU A 105 -0.15 7.44 -19.80
C LEU A 105 -0.66 8.14 -21.06
N LEU A 106 -0.65 9.46 -21.04
CA LEU A 106 -0.94 10.30 -22.19
C LEU A 106 0.36 10.86 -22.74
N LYS A 107 0.42 11.01 -24.07
CA LYS A 107 1.45 11.74 -24.80
C LYS A 107 0.76 12.80 -25.66
N ASP A 108 1.13 14.05 -25.49
CA ASP A 108 0.54 15.20 -26.20
C ASP A 108 -1.01 15.24 -26.10
N GLY A 109 -1.55 14.79 -24.97
CA GLY A 109 -2.99 14.74 -24.69
C GLY A 109 -3.73 13.51 -25.21
N GLU A 110 -3.05 12.57 -25.89
CA GLU A 110 -3.64 11.31 -26.36
C GLU A 110 -3.20 10.14 -25.49
N VAL A 111 -4.12 9.21 -25.18
CA VAL A 111 -3.80 8.01 -24.40
C VAL A 111 -2.92 7.07 -25.23
N VAL A 112 -1.69 6.85 -24.77
CA VAL A 112 -0.74 5.93 -25.41
C VAL A 112 -0.59 4.61 -24.66
N PHE A 113 -1.00 4.55 -23.39
CA PHE A 113 -1.03 3.35 -22.57
C PHE A 113 -2.19 3.42 -21.57
N SER A 114 -2.89 2.30 -21.37
CA SER A 114 -3.94 2.18 -20.34
C SER A 114 -3.90 0.78 -19.75
N HIS A 115 -3.87 0.70 -18.43
CA HIS A 115 -3.98 -0.55 -17.70
C HIS A 115 -5.08 -0.40 -16.65
N ASN A 116 -5.99 -1.37 -16.63
CA ASN A 116 -7.07 -1.45 -15.65
C ASN A 116 -7.14 -2.88 -15.12
N ASP A 117 -7.26 -3.02 -13.81
CA ASP A 117 -7.46 -4.31 -13.20
C ASP A 117 -8.93 -4.73 -13.26
N ASP A 118 -9.20 -5.95 -13.71
CA ASP A 118 -10.51 -6.57 -13.55
C ASP A 118 -10.62 -7.17 -12.15
N LEU A 119 -11.09 -6.35 -11.20
CA LEU A 119 -11.26 -6.71 -9.80
C LEU A 119 -12.68 -7.16 -9.49
N ILE A 120 -12.82 -8.39 -8.98
CA ILE A 120 -14.08 -8.93 -8.49
C ILE A 120 -14.00 -9.13 -6.97
N ASN A 121 -14.85 -8.43 -6.24
CA ASN A 121 -15.00 -8.59 -4.80
C ASN A 121 -16.16 -9.54 -4.49
N THR A 122 -15.93 -10.54 -3.65
CA THR A 122 -16.96 -11.47 -3.19
C THR A 122 -16.74 -11.84 -1.72
N SER A 123 -17.80 -12.27 -1.06
CA SER A 123 -17.78 -12.68 0.34
C SER A 123 -18.63 -13.94 0.49
N LEU A 124 -18.06 -14.97 1.10
CA LEU A 124 -18.74 -16.22 1.41
C LEU A 124 -18.89 -16.37 2.92
N LYS A 125 -19.95 -17.05 3.35
CA LYS A 125 -20.16 -17.41 4.75
C LYS A 125 -20.49 -18.88 4.87
N ASN A 126 -19.78 -19.59 5.75
CA ASN A 126 -20.06 -21.00 6.00
C ASN A 126 -21.14 -21.19 7.09
N ASN A 127 -21.51 -22.45 7.34
CA ASN A 127 -22.51 -22.81 8.35
C ASN A 127 -22.12 -22.51 9.80
N LYS A 128 -20.83 -22.27 10.09
CA LYS A 128 -20.34 -21.82 11.40
C LYS A 128 -20.41 -20.30 11.55
N GLY A 129 -20.80 -19.58 10.50
CA GLY A 129 -20.85 -18.13 10.47
C GLY A 129 -19.51 -17.46 10.17
N GLU A 130 -18.46 -18.25 9.88
CA GLU A 130 -17.16 -17.72 9.45
C GLU A 130 -17.30 -17.09 8.06
N THR A 131 -16.55 -16.03 7.78
CA THR A 131 -16.56 -15.33 6.50
C THR A 131 -15.25 -15.48 5.75
N LEU A 132 -15.33 -15.54 4.43
CA LEU A 132 -14.20 -15.51 3.52
C LEU A 132 -14.41 -14.37 2.52
N ASP A 133 -13.76 -13.25 2.79
CA ASP A 133 -13.78 -12.09 1.90
C ASP A 133 -12.64 -12.21 0.88
N MET A 134 -12.95 -12.06 -0.40
CA MET A 134 -12.03 -12.29 -1.49
C MET A 134 -12.08 -11.16 -2.51
N THR A 135 -10.92 -10.72 -2.96
CA THR A 135 -10.75 -9.84 -4.12
C THR A 135 -9.95 -10.58 -5.17
N PHE A 136 -10.61 -11.03 -6.22
CA PHE A 136 -9.98 -11.62 -7.39
C PHE A 136 -9.47 -10.50 -8.30
N ASN A 137 -8.22 -10.58 -8.72
CA ASN A 137 -7.67 -9.79 -9.80
C ASN A 137 -7.51 -10.71 -11.01
N ASN A 138 -8.42 -10.62 -11.97
CA ASN A 138 -8.41 -11.44 -13.17
C ASN A 138 -7.29 -11.04 -14.14
N THR A 139 -6.85 -9.77 -14.09
CA THR A 139 -5.74 -9.25 -14.90
C THR A 139 -4.40 -9.83 -14.43
N ALA A 140 -4.13 -9.81 -13.13
CA ALA A 140 -2.91 -10.36 -12.54
C ALA A 140 -2.99 -11.87 -12.23
N ASN A 141 -4.17 -12.47 -12.40
CA ASN A 141 -4.49 -13.83 -11.97
C ASN A 141 -4.10 -14.10 -10.51
N THR A 142 -4.48 -13.21 -9.61
CA THR A 142 -4.24 -13.32 -8.16
C THR A 142 -5.56 -13.20 -7.39
N VAL A 143 -5.56 -13.64 -6.13
CA VAL A 143 -6.67 -13.38 -5.21
C VAL A 143 -6.11 -12.97 -3.85
N LYS A 144 -6.69 -11.92 -3.28
CA LYS A 144 -6.50 -11.53 -1.88
C LYS A 144 -7.65 -12.10 -1.06
N VAL A 145 -7.34 -12.75 0.06
CA VAL A 145 -8.30 -13.47 0.89
C VAL A 145 -8.18 -13.02 2.34
N TYR A 146 -9.32 -12.82 3.01
CA TYR A 146 -9.41 -12.52 4.44
C TYR A 146 -10.38 -13.51 5.10
N LEU A 147 -9.85 -14.36 5.99
CA LEU A 147 -10.67 -15.27 6.80
C LEU A 147 -11.12 -14.54 8.07
N ASN A 148 -12.42 -14.36 8.26
CA ASN A 148 -13.03 -13.66 9.40
C ASN A 148 -12.48 -12.23 9.61
N GLY A 149 -12.16 -11.51 8.52
CA GLY A 149 -11.52 -10.19 8.59
C GLY A 149 -10.11 -10.21 9.20
N GLY A 150 -9.45 -11.38 9.24
CA GLY A 150 -8.10 -11.57 9.73
C GLY A 150 -7.01 -11.02 8.79
N GLU A 151 -5.82 -11.62 8.83
CA GLU A 151 -4.70 -11.21 7.98
C GLU A 151 -5.00 -11.41 6.48
N GLN A 152 -4.45 -10.52 5.65
CA GLN A 152 -4.50 -10.65 4.21
C GLN A 152 -3.64 -11.83 3.77
N ILE A 153 -4.24 -12.74 3.01
CA ILE A 153 -3.56 -13.85 2.35
C ILE A 153 -3.57 -13.58 0.85
N GLU A 154 -2.39 -13.42 0.25
CA GLU A 154 -2.26 -13.27 -1.21
C GLU A 154 -1.93 -14.62 -1.85
N LEU A 155 -2.71 -14.99 -2.86
CA LEU A 155 -2.59 -16.25 -3.58
C LEU A 155 -2.44 -15.98 -5.08
N LYS A 156 -1.63 -16.80 -5.76
CA LYS A 156 -1.45 -16.76 -7.22
C LYS A 156 -2.22 -17.89 -7.89
N GLY A 157 -2.82 -17.59 -9.04
CA GLY A 157 -3.62 -18.55 -9.79
C GLY A 157 -2.77 -19.63 -10.43
N GLU A 158 -3.29 -20.85 -10.41
CA GLU A 158 -2.68 -22.06 -10.95
C GLU A 158 -3.55 -22.68 -12.04
N LYS A 159 -2.94 -23.52 -12.86
CA LYS A 159 -3.68 -24.27 -13.88
C LYS A 159 -4.53 -25.38 -13.24
N ALA A 160 -5.83 -25.16 -13.13
CA ALA A 160 -6.79 -26.17 -12.68
C ALA A 160 -7.34 -27.02 -13.84
N ALA A 161 -7.69 -28.28 -13.55
CA ALA A 161 -8.43 -29.12 -14.51
C ALA A 161 -9.91 -28.70 -14.63
N SER A 162 -10.47 -28.10 -13.57
CA SER A 162 -11.81 -27.52 -13.52
C SER A 162 -11.89 -26.57 -12.34
N GLY A 163 -12.68 -25.51 -12.47
CA GLY A 163 -12.89 -24.52 -11.41
C GLY A 163 -11.68 -23.60 -11.23
N ILE A 164 -11.56 -23.04 -10.03
CA ILE A 164 -10.47 -22.17 -9.65
C ILE A 164 -9.42 -22.91 -8.83
N TRP A 165 -8.18 -22.45 -8.93
CA TRP A 165 -7.10 -22.88 -8.06
C TRP A 165 -6.14 -21.71 -7.86
N TYR A 166 -5.99 -21.28 -6.61
CA TYR A 166 -5.03 -20.27 -6.22
C TYR A 166 -4.23 -20.78 -5.03
N LYS A 167 -2.93 -20.50 -4.97
CA LYS A 167 -2.09 -20.91 -3.84
C LYS A 167 -0.94 -19.96 -3.56
N ASN A 168 -0.37 -20.11 -2.37
CA ASN A 168 0.99 -19.71 -2.03
C ASN A 168 1.68 -20.88 -1.30
N ASP A 169 2.75 -20.62 -0.56
CA ASP A 169 3.50 -21.66 0.14
C ASP A 169 2.73 -22.34 1.29
N GLN A 170 1.78 -21.62 1.90
CA GLN A 170 1.05 -22.07 3.10
C GLN A 170 -0.43 -22.30 2.85
N TYR A 171 -1.03 -21.62 1.88
CA TYR A 171 -2.46 -21.59 1.67
C TYR A 171 -2.83 -22.05 0.25
N GLU A 172 -3.97 -22.72 0.14
CA GLU A 172 -4.55 -23.13 -1.13
C GLU A 172 -6.06 -22.90 -1.12
N LEU A 173 -6.55 -22.13 -2.09
CA LEU A 173 -7.96 -21.90 -2.37
C LEU A 173 -8.35 -22.69 -3.62
N ARG A 174 -9.33 -23.60 -3.49
CA ARG A 174 -9.89 -24.37 -4.60
C ARG A 174 -11.40 -24.32 -4.58
N GLY A 175 -12.01 -24.55 -5.74
CA GLY A 175 -13.45 -24.72 -5.80
C GLY A 175 -14.03 -24.47 -7.17
N LYS A 176 -15.36 -24.48 -7.26
CA LYS A 176 -16.09 -24.21 -8.50
C LYS A 176 -17.42 -23.52 -8.17
N GLY A 177 -17.67 -22.39 -8.84
CA GLY A 177 -18.84 -21.57 -8.53
C GLY A 177 -18.74 -21.06 -7.09
N ASP A 178 -19.80 -21.28 -6.32
CA ASP A 178 -19.84 -20.86 -4.91
C ASP A 178 -19.22 -21.89 -3.96
N ASP A 179 -18.96 -23.12 -4.39
CA ASP A 179 -18.39 -24.17 -3.53
C ASP A 179 -16.86 -23.99 -3.43
N LEU A 180 -16.38 -23.27 -2.41
CA LEU A 180 -14.97 -22.98 -2.20
C LEU A 180 -14.41 -23.60 -0.91
N GLU A 181 -13.14 -23.96 -0.95
CA GLU A 181 -12.37 -24.48 0.17
C GLU A 181 -11.02 -23.77 0.26
N LEU A 182 -10.75 -23.16 1.42
CA LEU A 182 -9.43 -22.65 1.78
C LEU A 182 -8.78 -23.63 2.75
N THR A 183 -7.58 -24.08 2.40
CA THR A 183 -6.73 -24.88 3.28
C THR A 183 -5.48 -24.09 3.68
N LYS A 184 -4.97 -24.38 4.88
CA LYS A 184 -3.68 -23.91 5.39
C LYS A 184 -2.84 -25.14 5.75
N ASP A 185 -1.65 -25.26 5.18
CA ASP A 185 -0.75 -26.39 5.38
C ASP A 185 -1.45 -27.75 5.17
N GLY A 186 -2.36 -27.81 4.18
CA GLY A 186 -3.16 -28.98 3.85
C GLY A 186 -4.38 -29.24 4.75
N VAL A 187 -4.62 -28.41 5.76
CA VAL A 187 -5.78 -28.53 6.66
C VAL A 187 -6.85 -27.51 6.27
N THR A 188 -8.09 -27.96 6.12
CA THR A 188 -9.24 -27.07 5.84
C THR A 188 -9.44 -26.05 6.95
N VAL A 189 -9.36 -24.76 6.60
CA VAL A 189 -9.64 -23.62 7.48
C VAL A 189 -10.94 -22.90 7.14
N PHE A 190 -11.44 -23.07 5.91
CA PHE A 190 -12.75 -22.62 5.49
C PHE A 190 -13.30 -23.52 4.40
N LYS A 191 -14.61 -23.78 4.43
CA LYS A 191 -15.36 -24.45 3.37
C LYS A 191 -16.82 -24.01 3.45
N ASN A 192 -17.44 -23.73 2.31
CA ASN A 192 -18.86 -23.41 2.23
C ASN A 192 -19.64 -24.38 1.34
#